data_AF-A0A7J3I6W0-F1
#
_entry.id   AF-A0A7J3I6W0-F1
#
_cell.length_a   1.000
_cell.length_b   1.000
_cell.length_c   1.000
_cell.angle_alpha   90.00
_cell.angle_beta   90.00
_cell.angle_gamma   90.00
#
_symmetry.space_group_name_H-M   'P 1'
#
loop_
_entity.id
_entity.type
_entity.pdbx_description
1 polymer ?
#
loop_
_entity_poly.entity_id
_entity_poly.type
_entity_poly.pdbx_seq_one_letter_code
_entity_poly.pdbx_strand_id
1 'polypeptide(L)' 'MSVIDPVCGMYVDPSKARYKTVHKGKIYYFCSLHCKKAFEEDPERYLFHGPTGMLK' A
#
# COMPACT_ATOMS: atom_id res chain seq x y z
N MET A 1 -8.44 -5.57 13.08
CA MET A 1 -8.41 -6.01 11.67
C MET A 1 -7.36 -5.16 10.97
N SER A 2 -6.14 -5.67 10.76
CA SER A 2 -5.09 -4.93 10.05
C SER A 2 -5.08 -5.32 8.57
N VAL A 3 -4.70 -4.37 7.71
CA VAL A 3 -4.49 -4.57 6.28
C VAL A 3 -3.01 -4.40 5.96
N ILE A 4 -2.54 -4.98 4.86
CA ILE A 4 -1.13 -4.90 4.48
C ILE A 4 -0.92 -3.70 3.55
N ASP A 5 0.09 -2.88 3.84
CA ASP A 5 0.61 -1.86 2.92
C ASP A 5 1.28 -2.58 1.74
N PRO A 6 0.77 -2.45 0.50
CA PRO A 6 1.28 -3.17 -0.66
C PRO A 6 2.72 -2.75 -1.06
N VAL A 7 3.20 -1.61 -0.57
CA VAL A 7 4.54 -1.08 -0.91
C VAL A 7 5.63 -1.65 -0.02
N CYS A 8 5.39 -1.71 1.28
CA CYS A 8 6.40 -2.11 2.26
C CYS A 8 6.06 -3.39 3.05
N GLY A 9 4.84 -3.91 2.93
CA GLY A 9 4.37 -5.10 3.63
C GLY A 9 4.00 -4.87 5.11
N MET A 10 4.03 -3.63 5.60
CA MET A 10 3.64 -3.34 6.98
C MET A 10 2.13 -3.51 7.20
N TYR A 11 1.77 -3.98 8.40
CA TYR A 11 0.39 -4.00 8.84
C TYR A 11 -0.07 -2.59 9.24
N VAL A 12 -1.18 -2.16 8.65
CA VAL A 12 -1.82 -0.86 8.88
C VAL A 12 -3.19 -1.09 9.48
N ASP A 13 -3.54 -0.33 10.51
CA ASP A 13 -4.90 -0.31 11.05
C ASP A 13 -5.77 0.63 10.17
N PRO A 14 -6.72 0.12 9.37
CA PRO A 14 -7.54 0.92 8.47
C PRO A 14 -8.42 1.93 9.21
N SER A 15 -8.74 1.70 10.49
CA SER A 15 -9.52 2.64 11.32
C SER A 15 -8.69 3.84 11.78
N LYS A 16 -7.36 3.72 11.80
CA LYS A 16 -6.42 4.78 12.22
C LYS A 16 -5.56 5.30 11.07
N ALA A 17 -5.61 4.66 9.91
CA ALA A 17 -4.81 4.98 8.75
C ALA A 17 -5.12 6.40 8.22
N ARG A 18 -4.13 7.28 8.33
CA ARG A 18 -4.18 8.62 7.73
C ARG A 18 -3.96 8.59 6.21
N TYR A 19 -3.18 7.63 5.74
CA TYR A 19 -2.81 7.52 4.33
C TYR A 19 -3.60 6.38 3.68
N LYS A 20 -4.42 6.74 2.70
CA LYS A 20 -5.21 5.80 1.90
C LYS A 20 -5.44 6.36 0.50
N THR A 21 -5.68 5.48 -0.45
CA THR A 21 -6.06 5.85 -1.82
C THR A 21 -7.09 4.86 -2.37
N VAL A 22 -7.82 5.26 -3.41
CA VAL A 22 -8.77 4.38 -4.10
C VAL A 22 -8.20 4.03 -5.45
N HIS A 23 -8.04 2.73 -5.73
CA HIS A 23 -7.57 2.24 -7.02
C HIS A 23 -8.46 1.10 -7.50
N LYS A 24 -9.02 1.22 -8.72
CA LYS A 24 -9.97 0.25 -9.32
C LYS A 24 -11.14 -0.12 -8.37
N GLY A 25 -11.68 0.87 -7.67
CA GLY A 25 -12.80 0.70 -6.73
C GLY A 25 -12.44 0.05 -5.38
N LYS A 26 -11.16 -0.25 -5.12
CA LYS A 26 -10.68 -0.77 -3.83
C LYS A 26 -9.92 0.31 -3.06
N ILE A 27 -10.13 0.35 -1.74
CA ILE A 27 -9.39 1.24 -0.85
C ILE A 27 -8.11 0.54 -0.41
N TYR A 28 -6.97 1.20 -0.61
CA TYR A 28 -5.66 0.78 -0.13
C TYR A 28 -5.20 1.71 0.98
N TYR A 29 -4.51 1.15 1.98
CA TYR A 29 -4.04 1.87 3.16
C TYR A 29 -2.52 1.75 3.28
N PHE A 30 -1.89 2.82 3.75
CA PHE A 30 -0.43 2.93 3.76
C PHE A 30 0.09 3.35 5.13
N CYS A 31 1.27 2.85 5.48
CA CYS A 31 1.93 3.17 6.74
C CYS A 31 2.48 4.60 6.75
N SER A 32 2.76 5.17 5.56
CA SER A 32 3.36 6.49 5.41
C SER A 32 2.88 7.19 4.13
N LEU A 33 3.09 8.50 4.08
CA LEU A 33 2.86 9.30 2.86
C LEU A 33 3.76 8.83 1.70
N HIS A 34 4.98 8.38 2.00
CA HIS A 34 5.91 7.89 0.98
C HIS A 34 5.36 6.64 0.29
N CYS A 35 4.85 5.66 1.05
CA CYS A 35 4.25 4.46 0.49
C CYS A 35 2.98 4.78 -0.33
N LYS A 36 2.14 5.70 0.14
CA LYS A 36 0.99 6.17 -0.66
C LYS A 36 1.44 6.75 -2.00
N LYS A 37 2.42 7.64 -2.02
CA LYS A 37 2.92 8.28 -3.25
C LYS A 37 3.52 7.27 -4.21
N ALA A 38 4.38 6.37 -3.71
CA ALA A 38 4.97 5.31 -4.52
C ALA A 38 3.88 4.45 -5.17
N PHE A 39 2.87 4.03 -4.40
CA PHE A 39 1.73 3.30 -4.94
C PHE A 39 0.92 4.09 -5.97
N GLU A 40 0.75 5.40 -5.81
CA GLU A 40 0.03 6.23 -6.77
C GLU A 40 0.81 6.43 -8.09
N GLU A 41 2.14 6.35 -8.06
CA GLU A 41 2.99 6.44 -9.26
C GLU A 41 2.94 5.15 -10.10
N ASP A 42 2.99 3.98 -9.46
CA ASP A 42 2.95 2.68 -10.15
C ASP A 42 2.18 1.61 -9.35
N PRO A 43 0.85 1.71 -9.27
CA PRO A 43 0.04 0.81 -8.44
C PRO A 43 0.12 -0.63 -8.95
N GLU A 44 0.20 -0.83 -10.27
CA GLU A 44 0.21 -2.17 -10.85
C GLU A 44 1.48 -2.94 -10.44
N ARG A 45 2.64 -2.28 -10.42
CA ARG A 45 3.88 -2.88 -9.91
C ARG A 45 3.72 -3.43 -8.49
N TYR A 46 3.17 -2.65 -7.55
CA TYR A 46 3.02 -3.08 -6.17
C TYR A 46 1.91 -4.13 -5.99
N LEU A 47 0.88 -4.10 -6.85
CA LEU A 47 -0.18 -5.12 -6.84
C LEU A 47 0.28 -6.46 -7.43
N PHE A 48 1.18 -6.46 -8.41
CA PHE A 48 1.70 -7.68 -9.05
C PHE A 48 2.91 -8.27 -8.34
N HIS A 49 3.85 -7.43 -7.90
CA HIS A 49 5.13 -7.87 -7.34
C HIS A 49 5.17 -7.82 -5.81
N GLY A 50 4.20 -7.16 -5.17
CA GLY A 50 4.22 -6.95 -3.73
C GLY A 50 5.33 -5.98 -3.29
N PRO A 51 5.71 -5.98 -2.01
CA PRO A 51 6.65 -5.01 -1.47
C PRO A 51 8.01 -5.09 -2.15
N THR A 52 8.43 -3.96 -2.74
CA THR A 52 9.69 -3.86 -3.49
C THR A 52 10.85 -3.98 -2.50
N GLY A 53 11.46 -5.17 -2.46
CA GLY A 53 12.54 -5.50 -1.52
C GLY A 53 12.66 -7.00 -1.25
N MET A 54 11.59 -7.77 -1.52
CA MET A 54 11.67 -9.23 -1.62
C MET A 54 11.86 -9.63 -3.08
N LEU A 55 13.00 -9.24 -3.67
CA LEU A 55 13.48 -9.94 -4.86
C LEU A 55 13.80 -11.38 -4.40
N LYS A 56 13.05 -12.35 -4.92
CA LYS A 56 13.54 -13.73 -4.96
C LYS A 56 14.72 -13.82 -5.91
#